data_AF-A0A5N3WSP7-F1
#
_entry.id   AF-A0A5N3WSP7-F1
#
_cell.length_a   1.000
_cell.length_b   1.000
_cell.length_c   1.000
_cell.angle_alpha   90.00
_cell.angle_beta   90.00
_cell.angle_gamma   90.00
#
_symmetry.space_group_name_H-M   'P 1'
#
loop_
_entity.id
_entity.type
_entity.pdbx_description
1 polymer ?
#
loop_
_entity_poly.entity_id
_entity_poly.type
_entity_poly.pdbx_seq_one_letter_code
_entity_poly.pdbx_strand_id
1 'polypeptide(L)'
;MLNSKPSSPWSVWTSDFSGNMKALIILGLLLLSVAVQGKVFERCELAKTLKELGLDGYKGVSLANWLCLTRWESDYNTKATNYNPSSESTDYGIFQINSKWWCDDGKTPNAVDGCHNSMDRGAWLAHVVSEKQCHSSYLLWEGLGIIRLYVCVFI
;
A
#
# COMPACT_ATOMS: atom_id res chain seq x y z
N MET A 1 8.63 -3.28 -73.51
CA MET A 1 9.47 -2.49 -72.59
C MET A 1 9.06 -2.80 -71.17
N LEU A 2 10.06 -3.05 -70.33
CA LEU A 2 10.05 -3.54 -68.94
C LEU A 2 9.17 -2.64 -68.02
N ASN A 3 8.59 -3.01 -66.88
CA ASN A 3 9.09 -3.85 -65.77
C ASN A 3 7.92 -4.06 -64.76
N SER A 4 7.51 -5.30 -64.48
CA SER A 4 6.79 -5.62 -63.23
C SER A 4 7.82 -5.94 -62.16
N LYS A 5 8.08 -5.00 -61.22
CA LYS A 5 8.98 -5.25 -60.09
C LYS A 5 8.41 -6.40 -59.21
N PRO A 6 9.21 -7.40 -58.84
CA PRO A 6 8.81 -8.34 -57.79
C PRO A 6 8.87 -7.63 -56.44
N SER A 7 7.78 -7.71 -55.67
CA SER A 7 7.75 -7.26 -54.26
C SER A 7 8.80 -8.03 -53.47
N SER A 8 9.69 -7.30 -52.78
CA SER A 8 10.75 -7.92 -51.98
C SER A 8 10.15 -8.70 -50.80
N PRO A 9 10.61 -9.95 -50.53
CA PRO A 9 10.12 -10.75 -49.40
C PRO A 9 10.31 -10.09 -48.02
N TRP A 10 11.21 -9.11 -47.94
CA TRP A 10 11.56 -8.37 -46.73
C TRP A 10 10.52 -7.31 -46.32
N SER A 11 9.57 -6.96 -47.21
CA SER A 11 8.52 -5.98 -46.91
C SER A 11 7.35 -6.54 -46.10
N VAL A 12 7.23 -7.87 -46.00
CA VAL A 12 6.20 -8.55 -45.18
C VAL A 12 6.67 -8.73 -43.74
N TRP A 13 7.98 -8.83 -43.50
CA TRP A 13 8.54 -9.11 -42.18
C TRP A 13 8.65 -7.89 -41.25
N THR A 14 8.50 -6.66 -41.74
CA THR A 14 8.63 -5.44 -40.91
C THR A 14 7.30 -4.95 -40.34
N SER A 15 6.16 -5.43 -40.84
CA SER A 15 4.83 -5.03 -40.33
C SER A 15 4.39 -5.79 -39.07
N ASP A 16 4.97 -6.96 -38.77
CA ASP A 16 4.52 -7.83 -37.66
C ASP A 16 5.27 -7.61 -36.33
N PHE A 17 6.42 -6.93 -36.31
CA PHE A 17 7.18 -6.69 -35.06
C PHE A 17 6.69 -5.50 -34.23
N SER A 18 5.81 -4.66 -34.77
CA SER A 18 5.29 -3.46 -34.08
C SER A 18 4.09 -3.75 -33.16
N GLY A 19 3.31 -4.79 -33.44
CA GLY A 19 2.12 -5.15 -32.65
C GLY A 19 2.45 -5.76 -31.27
N ASN A 20 3.56 -6.48 -31.18
CA ASN A 20 3.90 -7.27 -29.98
C ASN A 20 4.54 -6.44 -28.86
N MET A 21 5.37 -5.45 -29.18
CA MET A 21 6.05 -4.63 -28.15
C MET A 21 5.05 -3.74 -27.40
N LYS A 22 4.08 -3.17 -28.11
CA LYS A 22 2.99 -2.38 -27.51
C LYS A 22 2.06 -3.25 -26.68
N ALA A 23 1.73 -4.47 -27.15
CA ALA A 23 0.93 -5.42 -26.40
C ALA A 23 1.63 -5.87 -25.10
N LEU A 24 2.94 -6.11 -25.14
CA LEU A 24 3.73 -6.46 -23.95
C LEU A 24 3.85 -5.29 -22.96
N ILE A 25 4.00 -4.05 -23.45
CA ILE A 25 3.99 -2.85 -22.60
C ILE A 25 2.60 -2.65 -21.97
N ILE A 26 1.52 -2.80 -22.74
CA ILE A 26 0.14 -2.68 -22.25
C ILE A 26 -0.19 -3.79 -21.26
N LEU A 27 0.23 -5.04 -21.53
CA LEU A 27 0.07 -6.17 -20.62
C LEU A 27 0.89 -5.99 -19.34
N GLY A 28 2.13 -5.49 -19.47
CA GLY A 28 2.99 -5.12 -18.34
C GLY A 28 2.37 -4.01 -17.49
N LEU A 29 1.83 -2.95 -18.10
CA LEU A 29 1.13 -1.86 -17.43
C LEU A 29 -0.17 -2.34 -16.76
N LEU A 30 -0.92 -3.23 -17.41
CA LEU A 30 -2.12 -3.87 -16.84
C LEU A 30 -1.77 -4.72 -15.62
N LEU A 31 -0.72 -5.55 -15.69
CA LEU A 31 -0.24 -6.35 -14.56
C LEU A 31 0.29 -5.47 -13.42
N LEU A 32 0.97 -4.36 -13.73
CA LEU A 32 1.41 -3.37 -12.74
C LEU A 32 0.23 -2.61 -12.10
N SER A 33 -0.86 -2.37 -12.84
CA SER A 33 -2.04 -1.68 -12.30
C SER A 33 -2.78 -2.46 -11.21
N VAL A 34 -2.65 -3.79 -11.20
CA VAL A 34 -3.18 -4.65 -10.12
C VAL A 34 -2.43 -4.42 -8.80
N ALA A 35 -1.19 -3.91 -8.87
CA ALA A 35 -0.39 -3.60 -7.70
C ALA A 35 -0.79 -2.30 -6.99
N VAL A 36 -1.88 -1.62 -7.37
CA VAL A 36 -2.32 -0.32 -6.78
C VAL A 36 -3.76 -0.40 -6.27
N GLN A 37 -4.17 -1.54 -5.73
CA GLN A 37 -5.53 -1.70 -5.19
C GLN A 37 -5.51 -1.59 -3.67
N GLY A 38 -6.02 -0.47 -3.17
CA GLY A 38 -6.49 -0.38 -1.79
C GLY A 38 -7.87 -1.02 -1.63
N LYS A 39 -8.15 -1.49 -0.42
CA LYS A 39 -9.24 -2.41 -0.11
C LYS A 39 -9.89 -2.02 1.22
N VAL A 40 -11.20 -2.20 1.31
CA VAL A 40 -11.92 -2.21 2.58
C VAL A 40 -12.16 -3.68 2.93
N PHE A 41 -11.71 -4.10 4.10
CA PHE A 41 -11.87 -5.48 4.54
C PHE A 41 -13.17 -5.69 5.30
N GLU A 42 -13.76 -6.87 5.10
CA GLU A 42 -14.68 -7.41 6.08
C GLU A 42 -13.91 -7.89 7.32
N ARG A 43 -14.53 -7.80 8.51
CA ARG A 43 -13.85 -8.11 9.79
C ARG A 43 -13.16 -9.48 9.81
N CYS A 44 -13.85 -10.53 9.38
CA CYS A 44 -13.30 -11.89 9.38
C CYS A 44 -12.25 -12.10 8.29
N GLU A 45 -12.39 -11.41 7.15
CA GLU A 45 -11.38 -11.41 6.09
C GLU A 45 -10.08 -10.79 6.61
N LEU A 46 -10.19 -9.61 7.24
CA LEU A 46 -9.05 -8.96 7.87
C LEU A 46 -8.41 -9.85 8.93
N ALA A 47 -9.22 -10.51 9.77
CA ALA A 47 -8.70 -11.39 10.81
C ALA A 47 -7.82 -12.50 10.24
N LYS A 48 -8.29 -13.15 9.16
CA LYS A 48 -7.52 -14.19 8.47
C LYS A 48 -6.23 -13.62 7.89
N THR A 49 -6.31 -12.49 7.19
CA THR A 49 -5.15 -11.81 6.61
C THR A 49 -4.12 -11.41 7.66
N LEU A 50 -4.52 -10.73 8.75
CA LEU A 50 -3.59 -10.31 9.80
C LEU A 50 -2.94 -11.50 10.50
N LYS A 51 -3.68 -12.61 10.67
CA LYS A 51 -3.12 -13.86 11.19
C LYS A 51 -2.10 -14.48 10.25
N GLU A 52 -2.39 -14.54 8.94
CA GLU A 52 -1.46 -15.02 7.91
C GLU A 52 -0.19 -14.16 7.81
N LEU A 53 -0.31 -12.86 8.05
CA LEU A 53 0.81 -11.92 8.13
C LEU A 53 1.55 -11.97 9.49
N GLY A 54 1.13 -12.84 10.40
CA GLY A 54 1.77 -13.06 11.70
C GLY A 54 1.67 -11.86 12.64
N LEU A 55 0.52 -11.18 12.68
CA LEU A 55 0.22 -10.14 13.67
C LEU A 55 -0.40 -10.71 14.96
N ASP A 56 -0.99 -11.91 14.92
CA ASP A 56 -1.53 -12.56 16.12
C ASP A 56 -0.41 -12.88 17.12
N GLY A 57 -0.38 -12.16 18.25
CA GLY A 57 0.66 -12.26 19.27
C GLY A 57 1.92 -11.43 18.96
N TYR A 58 1.95 -10.68 17.85
CA TYR A 58 3.11 -9.85 17.50
C TYR A 58 3.34 -8.78 18.57
N LYS A 59 4.54 -8.79 19.17
CA LYS A 59 4.92 -7.91 20.29
C LYS A 59 3.94 -8.00 21.49
N GLY A 60 3.28 -9.14 21.67
CA GLY A 60 2.31 -9.36 22.75
C GLY A 60 0.90 -8.81 22.46
N VAL A 61 0.63 -8.29 21.26
CA VAL A 61 -0.69 -7.79 20.87
C VAL A 61 -1.51 -8.91 20.24
N SER A 62 -2.70 -9.18 20.79
CA SER A 62 -3.61 -10.21 20.28
C SER A 62 -4.23 -9.83 18.93
N LEU A 63 -4.65 -10.82 18.15
CA LEU A 63 -5.40 -10.57 16.90
C LEU A 63 -6.67 -9.73 17.13
N ALA A 64 -7.35 -9.92 18.26
CA ALA A 64 -8.54 -9.13 18.61
C ALA A 64 -8.22 -7.64 18.78
N ASN A 65 -7.08 -7.32 19.41
CA ASN A 65 -6.64 -5.93 19.57
C ASN A 65 -6.30 -5.29 18.23
N TRP A 66 -5.65 -6.02 17.32
CA TRP A 66 -5.41 -5.53 15.96
C TRP A 66 -6.70 -5.24 15.19
N LEU A 67 -7.71 -6.12 15.31
CA LEU A 67 -9.02 -5.92 14.69
C LEU A 67 -9.81 -4.77 15.33
N CYS A 68 -9.63 -4.50 16.61
CA CYS A 68 -10.26 -3.37 17.26
C CYS A 68 -9.56 -2.05 16.86
N LEU A 69 -8.23 -2.02 16.87
CA LEU A 69 -7.45 -0.86 16.44
C LEU A 69 -7.80 -0.45 15.01
N THR A 70 -7.69 -1.38 14.06
CA THR A 70 -7.99 -1.11 12.64
C THR A 70 -9.44 -0.71 12.39
N ARG A 71 -10.37 -1.09 13.27
CA ARG A 71 -11.76 -0.63 13.20
C ARG A 71 -11.86 0.87 13.50
N TRP A 72 -11.24 1.31 14.59
CA TRP A 72 -11.32 2.69 15.05
C TRP A 72 -10.43 3.64 14.27
N GLU A 73 -9.32 3.15 13.71
CA GLU A 73 -8.42 3.97 12.91
C GLU A 73 -8.97 4.25 11.51
N SER A 74 -9.52 3.23 10.83
CA SER A 74 -9.79 3.33 9.39
C SER A 74 -11.06 2.65 8.94
N ASP A 75 -11.86 2.07 9.84
CA ASP A 75 -13.00 1.20 9.49
C ASP A 75 -12.58 0.10 8.49
N TYR A 76 -11.41 -0.50 8.74
CA TYR A 76 -10.80 -1.55 7.91
C TYR A 76 -10.42 -1.12 6.47
N ASN A 77 -10.31 0.17 6.22
CA ASN A 77 -9.99 0.73 4.89
C ASN A 77 -8.49 0.99 4.73
N THR A 78 -7.82 0.25 3.85
CA THR A 78 -6.39 0.45 3.56
C THR A 78 -6.07 1.73 2.77
N LYS A 79 -7.09 2.48 2.34
CA LYS A 79 -6.98 3.79 1.66
C LYS A 79 -7.42 4.95 2.54
N ALA A 80 -7.71 4.72 3.82
CA ALA A 80 -8.09 5.78 4.73
C ALA A 80 -6.98 6.84 4.80
N THR A 81 -7.38 8.10 4.73
CA THR A 81 -6.49 9.25 4.93
C THR A 81 -7.15 10.26 5.85
N ASN A 82 -6.35 10.87 6.72
CA ASN A 82 -6.80 11.93 7.61
C ASN A 82 -5.76 13.06 7.66
N TYR A 83 -6.16 14.27 7.28
CA TYR A 83 -5.25 15.42 7.28
C TYR A 83 -5.28 16.15 8.62
N ASN A 84 -4.10 16.46 9.14
CA ASN A 84 -3.90 17.13 10.42
C ASN A 84 -3.37 18.57 10.18
N PRO A 85 -4.22 19.61 10.25
CA PRO A 85 -3.83 20.98 9.93
C PRO A 85 -2.78 21.57 10.88
N SER A 86 -2.77 21.14 12.14
CA SER A 86 -1.85 21.67 13.16
C SER A 86 -0.39 21.26 12.96
N SER A 87 -0.17 20.09 12.36
CA SER A 87 1.17 19.53 12.08
C SER A 87 1.49 19.51 10.60
N GLU A 88 0.57 19.99 9.76
CA GLU A 88 0.62 19.94 8.30
C GLU A 88 0.93 18.52 7.78
N SER A 89 0.48 17.48 8.49
CA SER A 89 0.75 16.08 8.18
C SER A 89 -0.52 15.31 7.84
N THR A 90 -0.37 14.12 7.29
CA THR A 90 -1.50 13.24 6.93
C THR A 90 -1.26 11.85 7.52
N ASP A 91 -2.30 11.26 8.10
CA ASP A 91 -2.33 9.86 8.49
C ASP A 91 -2.84 9.00 7.32
N TYR A 92 -2.25 7.83 7.13
CA TYR A 92 -2.53 6.98 5.97
C TYR A 92 -2.69 5.51 6.34
N GLY A 93 -3.49 4.82 5.54
CA GLY A 93 -3.57 3.36 5.56
C GLY A 93 -4.44 2.82 6.69
N ILE A 94 -4.39 1.51 6.87
CA ILE A 94 -5.29 0.82 7.79
C ILE A 94 -4.96 1.12 9.25
N PHE A 95 -3.69 1.42 9.53
CA PHE A 95 -3.19 1.78 10.85
C PHE A 95 -3.01 3.29 11.07
N GLN A 96 -3.41 4.14 10.11
CA GLN A 96 -3.32 5.61 10.19
C GLN A 96 -1.90 6.10 10.58
N ILE A 97 -0.89 5.70 9.80
CA ILE A 97 0.50 6.10 10.01
C ILE A 97 0.71 7.56 9.59
N ASN A 98 1.25 8.38 10.50
CA ASN A 98 1.47 9.82 10.29
C ASN A 98 2.73 10.13 9.47
N SER A 99 2.58 10.96 8.43
CA SER A 99 3.67 11.40 7.55
C SER A 99 4.67 12.38 8.17
N LYS A 100 4.41 12.94 9.36
CA LYS A 100 5.39 13.81 10.02
C LYS A 100 6.61 13.01 10.50
N TRP A 101 6.37 11.80 10.96
CA TRP A 101 7.34 11.04 11.74
C TRP A 101 7.77 9.76 11.06
N TRP A 102 6.89 9.11 10.30
CA TRP A 102 7.03 7.69 10.00
C TRP A 102 7.17 7.37 8.53
N CYS A 103 6.61 8.19 7.65
CA CYS A 103 6.69 7.98 6.21
C CYS A 103 6.84 9.31 5.48
N ASP A 104 7.53 9.30 4.35
CA ASP A 104 7.58 10.45 3.44
C ASP A 104 6.42 10.39 2.43
N ASP A 105 5.62 11.45 2.39
CA ASP A 105 4.53 11.65 1.43
C ASP A 105 4.83 12.75 0.40
N GLY A 106 6.04 13.31 0.41
CA GLY A 106 6.53 14.32 -0.53
C GLY A 106 5.87 15.70 -0.38
N LYS A 107 4.99 15.90 0.60
CA LYS A 107 4.29 17.17 0.85
C LYS A 107 4.34 17.63 2.30
N THR A 108 4.61 16.73 3.25
CA THR A 108 4.70 17.08 4.67
C THR A 108 6.01 17.80 4.96
N PRO A 109 5.98 19.05 5.46
CA PRO A 109 7.19 19.82 5.70
C PRO A 109 8.00 19.24 6.87
N ASN A 110 9.32 19.13 6.71
CA ASN A 110 10.25 18.63 7.74
C ASN A 110 9.84 17.26 8.30
N ALA A 111 9.49 16.31 7.43
CA ALA A 111 9.21 14.93 7.82
C ALA A 111 10.50 14.21 8.26
N VAL A 112 10.38 13.31 9.24
CA VAL A 112 11.50 12.51 9.75
C VAL A 112 11.72 11.24 8.93
N ASP A 113 10.66 10.69 8.34
CA ASP A 113 10.66 9.40 7.62
C ASP A 113 11.32 8.26 8.44
N GLY A 114 10.87 8.08 9.69
CA GLY A 114 11.46 7.13 10.63
C GLY A 114 11.39 5.66 10.20
N CYS A 115 10.53 5.32 9.25
CA CYS A 115 10.45 3.98 8.68
C CYS A 115 11.16 3.85 7.32
N HIS A 116 11.78 4.92 6.81
CA HIS A 116 12.47 4.98 5.51
C HIS A 116 11.63 4.42 4.36
N ASN A 117 10.33 4.70 4.39
CA ASN A 117 9.37 4.16 3.44
C ASN A 117 8.68 5.35 2.78
N SER A 118 8.92 5.54 1.47
CA SER A 118 8.00 6.34 0.67
C SER A 118 6.63 5.68 0.74
N MET A 119 5.57 6.47 0.97
CA MET A 119 4.21 5.97 0.81
C MET A 119 3.90 5.74 -0.68
N ASP A 120 4.55 4.74 -1.27
CA ASP A 120 4.16 4.25 -2.57
C ASP A 120 2.76 3.69 -2.46
N ARG A 121 1.86 4.08 -3.36
CA ARG A 121 0.48 3.57 -3.47
C ARG A 121 0.48 2.12 -4.00
N GLY A 122 1.26 1.24 -3.38
CA GLY A 122 1.40 -0.17 -3.75
C GLY A 122 0.20 -1.02 -3.33
N ALA A 123 0.36 -2.33 -3.43
CA ALA A 123 -0.72 -3.27 -3.16
C ALA A 123 -1.01 -3.26 -1.67
N TRP A 124 -2.28 -3.38 -1.28
CA TRP A 124 -2.68 -3.36 0.12
C TRP A 124 -1.91 -4.36 1.01
N LEU A 125 -1.46 -5.50 0.46
CA LEU A 125 -0.61 -6.46 1.18
C LEU A 125 0.77 -5.88 1.53
N ALA A 126 1.40 -5.21 0.57
CA ALA A 126 2.67 -4.54 0.79
C ALA A 126 2.52 -3.38 1.78
N HIS A 127 1.39 -2.68 1.75
CA HIS A 127 1.03 -1.66 2.75
C HIS A 127 0.89 -2.24 4.15
N VAL A 128 0.07 -3.27 4.36
CA VAL A 128 -0.12 -3.82 5.71
C VAL A 128 1.18 -4.39 6.27
N VAL A 129 2.06 -4.95 5.43
CA VAL A 129 3.38 -5.46 5.84
C VAL A 129 4.38 -4.34 6.14
N SER A 130 4.45 -3.29 5.33
CA SER A 130 5.32 -2.13 5.60
C SER A 130 4.84 -1.37 6.83
N GLU A 131 3.52 -1.22 6.96
CA GLU A 131 2.88 -0.62 8.12
C GLU A 131 3.11 -1.47 9.38
N LYS A 132 3.12 -2.81 9.33
CA LYS A 132 3.45 -3.67 10.49
C LYS A 132 4.82 -3.32 11.09
N GLN A 133 5.85 -3.20 10.24
CA GLN A 133 7.22 -2.90 10.69
C GLN A 133 7.31 -1.50 11.29
N CYS A 134 6.58 -0.56 10.70
CA CYS A 134 6.54 0.83 11.14
C CYS A 134 5.70 1.02 12.41
N HIS A 135 4.57 0.33 12.53
CA HIS A 135 3.67 0.34 13.67
C HIS A 135 4.34 -0.27 14.91
N SER A 136 5.27 -1.23 14.74
CA SER A 136 6.09 -1.71 15.86
C SER A 136 6.94 -0.59 16.48
N SER A 137 7.39 0.38 15.69
CA SER A 137 8.11 1.56 16.18
C SER A 137 7.15 2.60 16.76
N TYR A 138 5.96 2.74 16.16
CA TYR A 138 4.88 3.61 16.63
C TYR A 138 4.40 3.26 18.05
N LEU A 139 4.16 1.97 18.33
CA LEU A 139 3.77 1.47 19.66
C LEU A 139 4.83 1.75 20.74
N LEU A 140 6.06 2.07 20.37
CA LEU A 140 7.15 2.40 21.29
C LEU A 140 7.34 3.92 21.46
N TRP A 141 6.76 4.75 20.58
CA TRP A 141 7.04 6.19 20.51
C TRP A 141 5.83 7.08 20.88
N GLU A 142 4.61 6.70 20.49
CA GLU A 142 3.43 7.56 20.65
C GLU A 142 2.44 6.94 21.64
N GLY A 143 2.26 7.61 22.78
CA GLY A 143 1.25 7.26 23.77
C GLY A 143 -0.18 7.22 23.19
N LEU A 144 -0.44 7.82 22.03
CA LEU A 144 -1.75 7.81 21.34
C LEU A 144 -2.14 6.44 20.76
N GLY A 145 -1.19 5.71 20.15
CA GLY A 145 -1.43 4.33 19.70
C GLY A 145 -1.67 3.39 20.87
N ILE A 146 -0.94 3.60 21.95
CA ILE A 146 -1.14 2.92 23.23
C ILE A 146 -2.51 3.29 23.85
N ILE A 147 -2.94 4.55 23.85
CA ILE A 147 -4.25 5.00 24.37
C ILE A 147 -5.39 4.34 23.60
N ARG A 148 -5.30 4.24 22.26
CA ARG A 148 -6.32 3.59 21.44
C ARG A 148 -6.28 2.07 21.52
N LEU A 149 -5.08 1.47 21.69
CA LEU A 149 -4.98 0.05 22.08
C LEU A 149 -5.58 -0.20 23.47
N TYR A 150 -5.37 0.70 24.43
CA TYR A 150 -5.95 0.60 25.76
C TYR A 150 -7.48 0.59 25.69
N VAL A 151 -8.08 1.45 24.87
CA VAL A 151 -9.52 1.39 24.58
C VAL A 151 -9.94 0.00 24.10
N CYS A 152 -9.14 -0.65 23.25
CA CYS A 152 -9.41 -2.00 22.74
C CYS A 152 -9.12 -3.14 23.74
N VAL A 153 -8.26 -2.91 24.73
CA VAL A 153 -7.94 -3.88 25.79
C VAL A 153 -9.01 -3.86 26.90
N PHE A 154 -9.68 -2.73 27.11
CA PHE A 154 -10.65 -2.52 28.19
C PHE A 154 -12.13 -2.46 27.73
N ILE A 155 -12.40 -2.66 26.44
CA ILE A 155 -13.75 -2.91 25.87
C ILE A 155 -13.91 -4.42 25.66
#